data_AF-A0AAX3NNF5-F1
#
_entry.id   AF-A0AAX3NNF5-F1
#
_cell.length_a   1.000
_cell.length_b   1.000
_cell.length_c   1.000
_cell.angle_alpha   90.00
_cell.angle_beta   90.00
_cell.angle_gamma   90.00
#
_symmetry.space_group_name_H-M   'P 1'
#
loop_
_entity.id
_entity.type
_entity.pdbx_description
1 polymer ?
#
loop_
_entity_poly.entity_id
_entity_poly.type
_entity_poly.pdbx_seq_one_letter_code
_entity_poly.pdbx_strand_id
1 'polypeptide(L)'
;MDPVSYLFSAYLNLVQQQVADIYGTEAKTLVVQYEGESVPFSFQLWQIQQPSVCRPYQQDVRRFSQCTVKASALFHKLCDDLTRQDDSSWQLPKFRTMYCSAAVSYRPMIAEIGDAKQSPAKLAERACNQAILAAMDSDDEALLAQRDKVCAAVQ
;
A
#
# COMPACT_ATOMS: atom_id res chain seq x y z
N MET A 1 -9.18 -10.95 18.57
CA MET A 1 -10.02 -10.40 17.49
C MET A 1 -9.39 -9.09 17.04
N ASP A 2 -9.23 -8.89 15.73
CA ASP A 2 -8.53 -7.74 15.13
C ASP A 2 -9.42 -6.47 15.20
N PRO A 3 -8.89 -5.28 15.57
CA PRO A 3 -9.66 -4.03 15.60
C PRO A 3 -10.34 -3.68 14.26
N VAL A 4 -9.80 -4.14 13.13
CA VAL A 4 -10.43 -3.97 11.81
C VAL A 4 -11.73 -4.78 11.72
N SER A 5 -11.76 -6.00 12.27
CA SER A 5 -12.95 -6.84 12.32
C SER A 5 -14.04 -6.24 13.24
N TYR A 6 -13.66 -5.49 14.29
CA TYR A 6 -14.62 -4.74 15.13
C TYR A 6 -15.23 -3.55 14.41
N LEU A 7 -14.42 -2.76 13.70
CA LEU A 7 -14.92 -1.65 12.90
C LEU A 7 -15.81 -2.13 11.76
N PHE A 8 -15.44 -3.25 11.13
CA PHE A 8 -16.20 -3.83 10.05
C PHE A 8 -17.53 -4.45 10.52
N SER A 9 -17.55 -5.18 11.65
CA SER A 9 -18.79 -5.71 12.23
C SER A 9 -19.71 -4.59 12.75
N ALA A 10 -19.17 -3.56 13.40
CA ALA A 10 -19.92 -2.36 13.78
C ALA A 10 -20.49 -1.62 12.56
N TYR A 11 -19.71 -1.55 11.47
CA TYR A 11 -20.15 -0.97 10.21
C TYR A 11 -21.22 -1.84 9.51
N LEU A 12 -21.05 -3.16 9.46
CA LEU A 12 -22.06 -4.07 8.91
C LEU A 12 -23.38 -3.92 9.68
N ASN A 13 -23.33 -3.79 11.00
CA ASN A 13 -24.51 -3.51 11.82
C ASN A 13 -25.12 -2.13 11.50
N LEU A 14 -24.30 -1.10 11.28
CA LEU A 14 -24.78 0.25 10.89
C LEU A 14 -25.42 0.24 9.50
N VAL A 15 -24.80 -0.43 8.52
CA VAL A 15 -25.36 -0.59 7.18
C VAL A 15 -26.62 -1.42 7.22
N GLN A 16 -26.66 -2.51 7.99
CA GLN A 16 -27.86 -3.30 8.21
C GLN A 16 -29.03 -2.44 8.70
N GLN A 17 -28.78 -1.47 9.59
CA GLN A 17 -29.80 -0.57 10.12
C GLN A 17 -30.21 0.55 9.15
N GLN A 18 -29.36 0.95 8.20
CA GLN A 18 -29.62 2.04 7.25
C GLN A 18 -30.13 1.56 5.88
N VAL A 19 -30.26 0.25 5.63
CA VAL A 19 -30.67 -0.27 4.32
C VAL A 19 -32.20 -0.39 4.23
N ALA A 20 -32.82 0.65 3.66
CA ALA A 20 -34.10 0.51 2.95
C ALA A 20 -33.90 -0.07 1.52
N ASP A 21 -32.69 0.03 0.96
CA ASP A 21 -32.35 -0.46 -0.37
C ASP A 21 -31.80 -1.89 -0.34
N ILE A 22 -32.73 -2.84 -0.21
CA ILE A 22 -32.50 -4.30 -0.10
C ILE A 22 -31.66 -4.85 -1.28
N TYR A 23 -31.58 -4.12 -2.40
CA TYR A 23 -30.94 -4.59 -3.62
C TYR A 23 -29.52 -4.04 -3.82
N GLY A 24 -29.08 -3.05 -3.03
CA GLY A 24 -27.76 -2.43 -3.19
C GLY A 24 -27.62 -1.67 -4.51
N THR A 25 -28.70 -1.04 -4.97
CA THR A 25 -28.74 -0.37 -6.28
C THR A 25 -28.03 0.97 -6.27
N GLU A 26 -27.92 1.62 -5.11
CA GLU A 26 -27.16 2.86 -4.97
C GLU A 26 -25.66 2.62 -4.82
N ALA A 27 -24.86 3.46 -5.49
CA ALA A 27 -23.42 3.47 -5.32
C ALA A 27 -23.06 4.03 -3.93
N LYS A 28 -22.38 3.22 -3.13
CA LYS A 28 -21.91 3.59 -1.79
C LYS A 28 -20.40 3.77 -1.80
N THR A 29 -19.91 4.82 -1.15
CA THR A 29 -18.47 5.09 -1.00
C THR A 29 -18.06 4.91 0.45
N LEU A 30 -16.99 4.16 0.67
CA LEU A 30 -16.41 3.85 1.96
C LEU A 30 -14.98 4.33 2.04
N VAL A 31 -14.55 4.62 3.27
CA VAL A 31 -13.14 4.80 3.63
C VAL A 31 -12.87 3.87 4.79
N VAL A 32 -12.05 2.85 4.55
CA VAL A 32 -11.70 1.85 5.57
C VAL A 32 -10.25 2.07 5.99
N GLN A 33 -10.01 2.19 7.29
CA GLN A 33 -8.65 2.26 7.82
C GLN A 33 -8.04 0.86 7.87
N TYR A 34 -6.89 0.67 7.25
CA TYR A 34 -6.19 -0.62 7.23
C TYR A 34 -4.67 -0.43 7.31
N GLU A 35 -4.05 -0.98 8.37
CA GLU A 35 -2.61 -0.93 8.61
C GLU A 35 -1.99 0.49 8.47
N GLY A 36 -2.70 1.50 8.96
CA GLY A 36 -2.26 2.91 8.94
C GLY A 36 -2.54 3.67 7.64
N GLU A 37 -3.21 3.04 6.67
CA GLU A 37 -3.63 3.69 5.42
C GLU A 37 -5.16 3.79 5.32
N SER A 38 -5.64 4.93 4.82
CA SER A 38 -7.06 5.12 4.50
C SER A 38 -7.32 4.51 3.12
N VAL A 39 -8.19 3.52 3.02
CA VAL A 39 -8.54 2.87 1.75
C VAL A 39 -9.93 3.33 1.31
N PRO A 40 -10.05 4.37 0.47
CA PRO A 40 -11.32 4.77 -0.11
C PRO A 40 -11.70 3.87 -1.29
N PHE A 41 -12.96 3.43 -1.36
CA PHE A 41 -13.51 2.72 -2.50
C PHE A 41 -15.04 2.85 -2.55
N SER A 42 -15.61 2.64 -3.72
CA SER A 42 -17.05 2.58 -3.94
C SER A 42 -17.48 1.19 -4.37
N PHE A 43 -18.71 0.83 -4.04
CA PHE A 43 -19.33 -0.40 -4.50
C PHE A 43 -20.81 -0.16 -4.84
N GLN A 44 -21.33 -0.98 -5.75
CA GLN A 44 -22.72 -0.98 -6.18
C GLN A 44 -23.08 -2.43 -6.52
N LEU A 45 -24.31 -2.85 -6.23
CA LEU A 45 -24.80 -4.22 -6.43
C LEU A 45 -23.84 -5.29 -5.86
N TRP A 46 -23.29 -5.01 -4.67
CA TRP A 46 -22.35 -5.93 -4.01
C TRP A 46 -21.10 -6.20 -4.83
N GLN A 47 -20.68 -5.22 -5.63
CA GLN A 47 -19.47 -5.28 -6.43
C GLN A 47 -18.65 -4.00 -6.21
N ILE A 48 -17.41 -4.19 -5.78
CA ILE A 48 -16.44 -3.10 -5.66
C ILE A 48 -16.11 -2.58 -7.06
N GLN A 49 -16.25 -1.27 -7.23
CA GLN A 49 -15.92 -0.57 -8.45
C GLN A 49 -14.41 -0.37 -8.49
N GLN A 50 -13.65 -1.27 -9.13
CA GLN A 50 -12.18 -1.24 -9.08
C GLN A 50 -11.55 0.15 -9.40
N PRO A 51 -12.04 0.93 -10.39
CA PRO A 51 -11.51 2.28 -10.67
C PRO A 51 -11.74 3.32 -9.56
N SER A 52 -12.61 3.04 -8.59
CA SER A 52 -12.84 3.91 -7.44
C SER A 52 -11.82 3.71 -6.31
N VAL A 53 -11.16 2.56 -6.27
CA VAL A 53 -10.23 2.19 -5.19
C VAL A 53 -9.04 3.14 -5.19
N CYS A 54 -8.80 3.81 -4.06
CA CYS A 54 -7.71 4.77 -3.87
C CYS A 54 -7.75 5.98 -4.83
N ARG A 55 -8.86 6.22 -5.54
CA ARG A 55 -8.98 7.28 -6.56
C ARG A 55 -8.56 8.67 -6.08
N PRO A 56 -8.86 9.12 -4.84
CA PRO A 56 -8.39 10.41 -4.34
C PRO A 56 -6.86 10.59 -4.32
N TYR A 57 -6.09 9.50 -4.30
CA TYR A 57 -4.63 9.53 -4.24
C TYR A 57 -3.97 9.43 -5.61
N GLN A 58 -4.73 9.30 -6.70
CA GLN A 58 -4.20 9.03 -8.05
C GLN A 58 -3.14 10.04 -8.53
N GLN A 59 -3.14 11.27 -8.02
CA GLN A 59 -2.14 12.31 -8.36
C GLN A 59 -0.80 12.13 -7.62
N ASP A 60 -0.80 11.43 -6.48
CA ASP A 60 0.42 11.07 -5.74
C ASP A 60 0.71 9.59 -5.98
N VAL A 61 1.61 9.31 -6.93
CA VAL A 61 1.95 7.95 -7.34
C VAL A 61 2.43 7.09 -6.17
N ARG A 62 3.16 7.67 -5.20
CA ARG A 62 3.67 6.91 -4.05
C ARG A 62 2.52 6.49 -3.15
N ARG A 63 1.68 7.44 -2.78
CA ARG A 63 0.53 7.18 -1.92
C ARG A 63 -0.53 6.32 -2.61
N PHE A 64 -0.75 6.52 -3.91
CA PHE A 64 -1.64 5.68 -4.70
C PHE A 64 -1.17 4.23 -4.71
N SER A 65 0.12 4.00 -4.97
CA SER A 65 0.67 2.65 -4.92
C SER A 65 0.52 2.02 -3.54
N GLN A 66 0.92 2.72 -2.48
CA GLN A 66 0.77 2.28 -1.10
C GLN A 66 -0.69 1.92 -0.78
N CYS A 67 -1.63 2.79 -1.12
CA CYS A 67 -3.05 2.56 -0.89
C CYS A 67 -3.56 1.35 -1.67
N THR A 68 -3.24 1.20 -2.95
CA THR A 68 -3.75 0.08 -3.76
C THR A 68 -3.20 -1.27 -3.27
N VAL A 69 -1.96 -1.33 -2.80
CA VAL A 69 -1.39 -2.52 -2.14
C VAL A 69 -2.15 -2.84 -0.84
N LYS A 70 -2.38 -1.84 0.01
CA LYS A 70 -3.17 -2.01 1.24
C LYS A 70 -4.63 -2.38 0.96
N ALA A 71 -5.23 -1.87 -0.11
CA ALA A 71 -6.57 -2.22 -0.54
C ALA A 71 -6.68 -3.70 -0.93
N SER A 72 -5.70 -4.21 -1.69
CA SER A 72 -5.65 -5.62 -2.05
C SER A 72 -5.55 -6.52 -0.81
N ALA A 73 -4.67 -6.18 0.14
CA ALA A 73 -4.55 -6.90 1.41
C ALA A 73 -5.84 -6.85 2.24
N LEU A 74 -6.47 -5.67 2.33
CA LEU A 74 -7.75 -5.48 3.01
C LEU A 74 -8.85 -6.39 2.41
N PHE A 75 -8.97 -6.47 1.09
CA PHE A 75 -10.00 -7.31 0.46
C PHE A 75 -9.80 -8.79 0.74
N HIS A 76 -8.55 -9.27 0.74
CA HIS A 76 -8.22 -10.65 1.14
C HIS A 76 -8.59 -10.89 2.60
N LYS A 77 -8.19 -9.99 3.50
CA LYS A 77 -8.47 -10.09 4.93
C LYS A 77 -9.97 -10.13 5.22
N LEU A 78 -10.76 -9.28 4.56
CA LEU A 78 -12.21 -9.25 4.72
C LEU A 78 -12.88 -10.50 4.14
N CYS A 79 -12.41 -11.00 2.99
CA CYS A 79 -12.89 -12.28 2.44
C CYS A 79 -12.65 -13.42 3.43
N ASP A 80 -11.45 -13.52 3.99
CA ASP A 80 -11.08 -14.56 4.96
C ASP A 80 -11.91 -14.47 6.23
N ASP A 81 -12.05 -13.27 6.80
CA ASP A 81 -12.81 -13.05 8.03
C ASP A 81 -14.31 -13.36 7.81
N LEU A 82 -14.88 -12.98 6.67
CA LEU A 82 -16.30 -13.25 6.33
C LEU A 82 -16.56 -14.72 6.01
N THR A 83 -15.58 -15.45 5.48
CA THR A 83 -15.71 -16.88 5.19
C THR A 83 -15.75 -17.73 6.46
N ARG A 84 -15.17 -17.23 7.55
CA ARG A 84 -15.16 -17.91 8.87
C ARG A 84 -16.40 -17.64 9.72
N GLN A 85 -17.28 -16.73 9.31
CA GLN A 85 -18.50 -16.39 10.03
C GLN A 85 -19.69 -17.20 9.52
N ASP A 86 -20.55 -17.64 10.42
CA ASP A 86 -21.83 -18.25 10.06
C ASP A 86 -22.79 -17.21 9.45
N ASP A 87 -23.65 -17.67 8.54
CA ASP A 87 -24.62 -16.86 7.80
C ASP A 87 -25.81 -16.42 8.68
N SER A 88 -25.50 -15.62 9.70
CA SER A 88 -26.44 -15.04 10.67
C SER A 88 -27.36 -13.97 10.07
N SER A 89 -27.05 -13.46 8.88
CA SER A 89 -27.80 -12.42 8.16
C SER A 89 -27.73 -12.65 6.65
N TRP A 90 -28.82 -12.34 5.93
CA TRP A 90 -28.91 -12.49 4.47
C TRP A 90 -27.88 -11.63 3.70
N GLN A 91 -27.39 -10.55 4.32
CA GLN A 91 -26.41 -9.64 3.72
C GLN A 91 -24.98 -10.20 3.83
N LEU A 92 -24.72 -11.04 4.82
CA LEU A 92 -23.37 -11.56 5.08
C LEU A 92 -22.84 -12.37 3.88
N PRO A 93 -23.61 -13.28 3.25
CA PRO A 93 -23.22 -13.91 2.00
C PRO A 93 -22.89 -12.91 0.88
N LYS A 94 -23.65 -11.81 0.76
CA LYS A 94 -23.44 -10.79 -0.29
C LYS A 94 -22.13 -10.04 -0.09
N PHE A 95 -21.85 -9.60 1.13
CA PHE A 95 -20.56 -8.99 1.47
C PHE A 95 -19.41 -9.97 1.29
N ARG A 96 -19.57 -11.24 1.68
CA ARG A 96 -18.57 -12.28 1.45
C ARG A 96 -18.24 -12.39 -0.04
N THR A 97 -19.26 -12.54 -0.89
CA THR A 97 -19.07 -12.57 -2.35
C THR A 97 -18.38 -11.30 -2.87
N MET A 98 -18.79 -10.12 -2.41
CA MET A 98 -18.21 -8.84 -2.84
C MET A 98 -16.70 -8.77 -2.55
N TYR A 99 -16.30 -9.01 -1.30
CA TYR A 99 -14.89 -8.91 -0.90
C TYR A 99 -14.04 -10.05 -1.45
N CYS A 100 -14.57 -11.28 -1.53
CA CYS A 100 -13.83 -12.39 -2.14
C CYS A 100 -13.65 -12.21 -3.64
N SER A 101 -14.66 -11.69 -4.35
CA SER A 101 -14.51 -11.34 -5.77
C SER A 101 -13.44 -10.26 -5.96
N ALA A 102 -13.44 -9.22 -5.11
CA ALA A 102 -12.42 -8.18 -5.14
C ALA A 102 -11.02 -8.69 -4.79
N ALA A 103 -10.88 -9.59 -3.80
CA ALA A 103 -9.61 -10.19 -3.42
C ALA A 103 -8.94 -10.90 -4.61
N VAL A 104 -9.74 -11.62 -5.41
CA VAL A 104 -9.23 -12.35 -6.59
C VAL A 104 -9.02 -11.42 -7.80
N SER A 105 -9.94 -10.49 -8.04
CA SER A 105 -9.99 -9.75 -9.31
C SER A 105 -9.25 -8.42 -9.29
N TYR A 106 -9.05 -7.82 -8.12
CA TYR A 106 -8.43 -6.50 -8.00
C TYR A 106 -6.92 -6.58 -8.20
N ARG A 107 -6.38 -5.74 -9.07
CA ARG A 107 -4.95 -5.64 -9.36
C ARG A 107 -4.39 -4.34 -8.76
N PRO A 108 -3.56 -4.40 -7.71
CA PRO A 108 -2.98 -3.19 -7.14
C PRO A 108 -1.96 -2.56 -8.11
N MET A 109 -1.81 -1.24 -8.04
CA MET A 109 -0.71 -0.56 -8.72
C MET A 109 0.53 -0.65 -7.83
N ILE A 110 1.54 -1.37 -8.30
CA ILE A 110 2.83 -1.45 -7.62
C ILE A 110 3.78 -0.49 -8.34
N ALA A 111 4.09 0.64 -7.70
CA ALA A 111 5.16 1.51 -8.12
C ALA A 111 6.44 1.06 -7.40
N GLU A 112 7.40 0.53 -8.15
CA GLU A 112 8.76 0.34 -7.65
C GLU A 112 9.41 1.72 -7.50
N ILE A 113 9.22 2.35 -6.35
CA ILE A 113 10.00 3.52 -5.97
C ILE A 113 11.28 2.97 -5.36
N GLY A 114 12.15 2.46 -6.22
CA GLY A 114 13.55 2.36 -5.84
C GLY A 114 14.02 3.79 -5.56
N ASP A 115 14.30 4.12 -4.29
CA ASP A 115 15.47 4.93 -4.04
C ASP A 115 16.55 4.30 -4.89
N ALA A 116 17.05 5.01 -5.91
CA ALA A 116 17.96 4.44 -6.87
C ALA A 116 19.06 3.73 -6.07
N LYS A 117 19.01 2.38 -6.00
CA LYS A 117 20.00 1.59 -5.27
C LYS A 117 21.30 2.03 -5.87
N GLN A 118 22.06 2.86 -5.15
CA GLN A 118 23.30 3.37 -5.67
C GLN A 118 24.11 2.12 -5.93
N SER A 119 24.45 1.88 -7.20
CA SER A 119 25.26 0.73 -7.54
C SER A 119 26.51 0.77 -6.65
N PRO A 120 27.07 -0.39 -6.27
CA PRO A 120 28.33 -0.41 -5.54
C PRO A 120 29.39 0.49 -6.19
N ALA A 121 29.38 0.58 -7.52
CA ALA A 121 30.17 1.52 -8.31
C ALA A 121 29.88 3.00 -7.99
N LYS A 122 28.61 3.44 -7.95
CA LYS A 122 28.23 4.82 -7.58
C LYS A 122 28.58 5.17 -6.13
N LEU A 123 28.49 4.20 -5.22
CA LEU A 123 28.89 4.39 -3.83
C LEU A 123 30.41 4.56 -3.71
N ALA A 124 31.18 3.72 -4.43
CA ALA A 124 32.63 3.81 -4.49
C ALA A 124 33.09 5.14 -5.12
N GLU A 125 32.46 5.55 -6.23
CA GLU A 125 32.73 6.82 -6.90
C GLU A 125 32.48 8.02 -5.97
N ARG A 126 31.37 8.00 -5.22
CA ARG A 126 31.06 9.05 -4.24
C ARG A 126 32.08 9.11 -3.10
N ALA A 127 32.49 7.95 -2.58
CA ALA A 127 33.49 7.87 -1.52
C ALA A 127 34.85 8.42 -1.99
N CYS A 128 35.25 8.09 -3.23
CA CYS A 128 36.46 8.65 -3.84
C CYS A 128 36.37 10.18 -3.99
N ASN A 129 35.26 10.70 -4.53
CA ASN A 129 35.07 12.14 -4.68
C ASN A 129 35.13 12.89 -3.34
N GLN A 130 34.59 12.31 -2.27
CA GLN A 130 34.71 12.88 -0.92
C GLN A 130 36.16 12.88 -0.41
N ALA A 131 36.91 11.81 -0.67
CA ALA A 131 38.32 11.72 -0.27
C ALA A 131 39.22 12.70 -1.06
N ILE A 132 38.92 12.93 -2.34
CA ILE A 132 39.60 13.95 -3.15
C ILE A 132 39.37 15.34 -2.55
N LEU A 133 38.13 15.69 -2.21
CA LEU A 133 37.79 16.97 -1.60
C LEU A 133 38.47 17.16 -0.23
N ALA A 134 38.58 16.10 0.56
CA ALA A 134 39.27 16.14 1.86
C ALA A 134 40.80 16.33 1.73
N ALA A 135 41.39 15.86 0.64
CA ALA A 135 42.83 15.91 0.38
C ALA A 135 43.26 17.04 -0.57
N MET A 136 42.32 17.86 -1.07
CA MET A 136 42.54 18.79 -2.19
C MET A 136 43.57 19.89 -1.91
N ASP A 137 43.76 20.25 -0.64
CA ASP A 137 44.66 21.32 -0.20
C ASP A 137 45.46 20.88 1.04
N SER A 138 45.78 19.59 1.13
CA SER A 138 46.49 19.00 2.27
C SER A 138 47.79 18.32 1.83
N ASP A 139 48.88 18.67 2.51
CA ASP A 139 50.19 18.00 2.41
C ASP A 139 50.31 16.81 3.39
N ASP A 140 49.22 16.43 4.07
CA ASP A 140 49.22 15.28 4.99
C ASP A 140 49.27 13.96 4.20
N GLU A 141 50.40 13.28 4.27
CA GLU A 141 50.62 11.98 3.61
C GLU A 141 49.57 10.93 3.99
N ALA A 142 49.00 10.99 5.20
CA ALA A 142 47.96 10.06 5.62
C ALA A 142 46.63 10.32 4.87
N LEU A 143 46.28 11.58 4.62
CA LEU A 143 45.09 11.96 3.85
C LEU A 143 45.25 11.61 2.37
N LEU A 144 46.45 11.82 1.82
CA LEU A 144 46.78 11.43 0.45
C LEU A 144 46.72 9.91 0.25
N ALA A 145 47.33 9.13 1.17
CA ALA A 145 47.29 7.67 1.12
C ALA A 145 45.85 7.12 1.28
N GLN A 146 45.04 7.75 2.13
CA GLN A 146 43.65 7.38 2.31
C GLN A 146 42.81 7.67 1.06
N ARG A 147 43.00 8.80 0.39
CA ARG A 147 42.38 9.11 -0.91
C ARG A 147 42.72 8.03 -1.92
N ASP A 148 44.00 7.72 -2.10
CA ASP A 148 44.46 6.78 -3.13
C ASP A 148 43.89 5.37 -2.89
N LYS A 149 43.85 4.93 -1.62
CA LYS A 149 43.25 3.65 -1.23
C LYS A 149 41.75 3.58 -1.54
N VAL A 150 40.99 4.64 -1.24
CA VAL A 150 39.53 4.67 -1.48
C VAL A 150 39.23 4.76 -2.97
N CYS A 151 40.01 5.54 -3.72
CA CYS A 151 39.82 5.70 -5.17
C CYS A 151 40.25 4.47 -5.98
N ALA A 152 41.19 3.65 -5.49
CA ALA A 152 41.57 2.38 -6.13
C ALA A 152 40.45 1.34 -6.16
N ALA A 153 39.42 1.49 -5.32
CA ALA A 153 38.26 0.61 -5.28
C ALA A 153 37.18 0.95 -6.33
N VAL A 154 37.36 2.05 -7.10
CA VAL A 154 36.50 2.42 -8.22
C VAL A 154 37.05 1.74 -9.48
N GLN A 155 36.54 0.55 -9.81
CA GLN A 155 36.84 -0.17 -11.06
C GLN A 155 35.57 -0.38 -11.88
#